data_AF-A0A2U9CXB2-F1
#
_entry.id   AF-A0A2U9CXB2-F1
#
_cell.length_a   1.000
_cell.length_b   1.000
_cell.length_c   1.000
_cell.angle_alpha   90.00
_cell.angle_beta   90.00
_cell.angle_gamma   90.00
#
_symmetry.space_group_name_H-M   'P 1'
#
loop_
_entity.id
_entity.type
_entity.pdbx_description
1 polymer ?
#
loop_
_entity_poly.entity_id
_entity_poly.type
_entity_poly.pdbx_seq_one_letter_code
_entity_poly.pdbx_strand_id
1 'polypeptide(L)'
;MASSNYSLKVNRDLLDPNFESYRLSLDATPTYNVELDAAVEEVKLKDTQYTLEHMRAFGMYNYLHLDPWYEDSVLFVDCKGRVLGLSVTLDTALGKPQEVYRMAPDSSPCEDRLCASLSLTSATWAALSDGTGRLYLLRTGKRGDGSHAKWEPLFSEDLGEPFTLLHSVSHVQAGVHTVELLLLRIQKDPQETKGSGYSVALEWITVANTAEQGQEKKYEVKKSRVLRGKSVPHYAAVVPQGKGLMVASEKPFAFTHVDGHPVERQQPEPMEVEKTDPIYFWQQTADDITVCVRTPEGVTKEEVQFRLSVDNIAIGVQGFPPLLEGQMYASVDPEASAWIIKDDKSLEVTLQKRSEGPMWPELVMGDRRGECVMSDEQAALIHERLTHLTSEDMNGNPDKDKPPCNSQELEDCDGFPEDSSSLTHFDAESLKPTQVVNLGSHQYLFTVDVNPSEMPCLCLRHDVDALVWQPRPDQPGNMWEHIATFNALGYVQASKRDKKFATCAPNFSYATLCECLRRAFIYRQPSPVETVLFNRKQGRQVGEVAKQQVASLDSDKPILGFRATNERLYVLTSSNLFVLKVNNN
;
A
#
# COMPACT_ATOMS: atom_id res chain seq x y z
N MET A 1 8.22 7.47 21.05
CA MET A 1 8.06 6.03 21.33
C MET A 1 7.87 5.33 19.99
N ALA A 2 8.74 4.39 19.64
CA ALA A 2 8.60 3.61 18.41
C ALA A 2 7.29 2.81 18.46
N SER A 3 6.42 2.97 17.46
CA SER A 3 5.25 2.14 17.27
C SER A 3 5.68 0.67 17.19
N SER A 4 4.98 -0.23 17.89
CA SER A 4 5.30 -1.66 17.85
C SER A 4 5.10 -2.20 16.44
N ASN A 5 6.19 -2.67 15.82
CA ASN A 5 6.10 -3.40 14.55
C ASN A 5 5.32 -4.70 14.78
N TYR A 6 4.17 -4.84 14.14
CA TYR A 6 3.31 -6.02 14.19
C TYR A 6 3.57 -6.89 12.97
N SER A 7 3.61 -8.22 13.15
CA SER A 7 3.77 -9.19 12.07
C SER A 7 2.46 -9.92 11.83
N LEU A 8 2.07 -10.06 10.56
CA LEU A 8 0.87 -10.78 10.16
C LEU A 8 1.00 -12.27 10.49
N LYS A 9 0.02 -12.81 11.23
CA LYS A 9 0.01 -14.22 11.65
C LYS A 9 -0.78 -15.05 10.66
N VAL A 10 -0.07 -15.75 9.78
CA VAL A 10 -0.70 -16.61 8.77
C VAL A 10 -1.30 -17.85 9.45
N ASN A 11 -2.61 -18.04 9.28
CA ASN A 11 -3.26 -19.29 9.64
C ASN A 11 -2.87 -20.39 8.63
N ARG A 12 -2.12 -21.39 9.10
CA ARG A 12 -1.61 -22.51 8.28
C ARG A 12 -2.71 -23.49 7.85
N ASP A 13 -3.81 -23.56 8.59
CA ASP A 13 -4.92 -24.47 8.27
C ASP A 13 -5.69 -24.02 7.02
N LEU A 14 -5.49 -22.77 6.59
CA LEU A 14 -6.10 -22.19 5.39
C LEU A 14 -5.19 -22.29 4.15
N LEU A 15 -3.94 -22.75 4.29
CA LEU A 15 -3.01 -22.90 3.18
C LEU A 15 -3.09 -24.32 2.61
N ASP A 16 -3.03 -24.44 1.28
CA ASP A 16 -2.89 -25.73 0.60
C ASP A 16 -1.50 -25.88 -0.05
N PRO A 17 -0.53 -26.49 0.65
CA PRO A 17 0.81 -26.70 0.10
C PRO A 17 0.84 -27.73 -1.04
N ASN A 18 -0.26 -28.45 -1.29
CA ASN A 18 -0.36 -29.45 -2.34
C ASN A 18 -1.12 -28.93 -3.57
N PHE A 19 -1.50 -27.65 -3.58
CA PHE A 19 -2.20 -27.07 -4.72
C PHE A 19 -1.31 -27.10 -5.98
N GLU A 20 -1.77 -27.78 -7.03
CA GLU A 20 -0.99 -27.91 -8.27
C GLU A 20 -1.31 -26.82 -9.29
N SER A 21 -2.58 -26.70 -9.71
CA SER A 21 -3.00 -25.74 -10.73
C SER A 21 -4.52 -25.65 -10.88
N TYR A 22 -4.97 -24.53 -11.45
CA TYR A 22 -6.33 -24.39 -11.95
C TYR A 22 -6.51 -25.16 -13.27
N ARG A 23 -7.59 -25.95 -13.39
CA ARG A 23 -7.96 -26.62 -14.64
C ARG A 23 -8.89 -25.73 -15.44
N LEU A 24 -8.59 -25.55 -16.72
CA LEU A 24 -9.46 -24.78 -17.63
C LEU A 24 -10.82 -25.49 -17.77
N SER A 25 -11.90 -24.79 -17.45
CA SER A 25 -13.28 -25.19 -17.73
C SER A 25 -13.77 -24.40 -18.95
N LEU A 26 -14.42 -25.12 -19.87
CA LEU A 26 -15.08 -24.57 -21.05
C LEU A 26 -16.59 -24.40 -20.84
N ASP A 27 -17.06 -24.54 -19.60
CA ASP A 27 -18.47 -24.40 -19.26
C ASP A 27 -18.91 -22.95 -19.54
N ALA A 28 -20.02 -22.80 -20.26
CA ALA A 28 -20.54 -21.49 -20.60
C ALA A 28 -20.95 -20.74 -19.31
N THR A 29 -20.53 -19.48 -19.19
CA THR A 29 -21.00 -18.57 -18.14
C THR A 29 -22.14 -17.74 -18.72
N PRO A 30 -23.41 -17.96 -18.30
CA PRO A 30 -24.54 -17.19 -18.81
C PRO A 30 -24.28 -15.69 -18.64
N THR A 31 -24.32 -14.96 -19.74
CA THR A 31 -24.00 -13.53 -19.79
C THR A 31 -25.20 -12.78 -20.34
N TYR A 32 -25.69 -11.83 -19.57
CA TYR A 32 -26.81 -10.96 -19.90
C TYR A 32 -26.30 -9.54 -20.07
N ASN A 33 -26.94 -8.75 -20.94
CA ASN A 33 -26.52 -7.39 -21.26
C ASN A 33 -27.70 -6.43 -21.13
N VAL A 34 -27.47 -5.30 -20.49
CA VAL A 34 -28.40 -4.18 -20.40
C VAL A 34 -27.76 -2.96 -21.07
N GLU A 35 -28.39 -2.47 -22.13
CA GLU A 35 -27.98 -1.23 -22.79
C GLU A 35 -28.42 -0.01 -21.97
N LEU A 36 -27.50 0.93 -21.78
CA LEU A 36 -27.71 2.14 -20.99
C LEU A 36 -28.33 3.25 -21.84
N ASP A 37 -29.23 4.03 -21.26
CA ASP A 37 -29.90 5.16 -21.92
C ASP A 37 -29.04 6.43 -22.00
N ALA A 38 -27.96 6.47 -21.22
CA ALA A 38 -26.92 7.48 -21.23
C ALA A 38 -25.58 6.82 -20.91
N ALA A 39 -24.49 7.44 -21.36
CA ALA A 39 -23.16 6.92 -21.07
C ALA A 39 -22.83 7.09 -19.57
N VAL A 40 -22.05 6.16 -19.03
CA VAL A 40 -21.43 6.30 -17.71
C VAL A 40 -20.55 7.56 -17.68
N GLU A 41 -20.55 8.29 -16.57
CA GLU A 41 -19.72 9.49 -16.41
C GLU A 41 -18.24 9.12 -16.21
N GLU A 42 -17.54 8.81 -17.30
CA GLU A 42 -16.08 8.61 -17.27
C GLU A 42 -15.38 9.98 -17.29
N VAL A 43 -14.63 10.28 -16.23
CA VAL A 43 -13.77 11.47 -16.19
C VAL A 43 -12.34 11.04 -16.53
N LYS A 44 -11.83 11.55 -17.65
CA LYS A 44 -10.45 11.27 -18.09
C LYS A 44 -9.49 12.28 -17.46
N LEU A 45 -8.32 11.78 -17.06
CA LEU A 45 -7.24 12.63 -16.57
C LEU A 45 -6.73 13.55 -17.69
N LYS A 46 -6.47 14.80 -17.33
CA LYS A 46 -5.84 15.78 -18.21
C LYS A 46 -4.33 15.60 -18.28
N ASP A 47 -3.69 16.22 -19.26
CA ASP A 47 -2.23 16.21 -19.41
C ASP A 47 -1.51 16.77 -18.16
N THR A 48 -2.07 17.79 -17.52
CA THR A 48 -1.55 18.37 -16.27
C THR A 48 -1.71 17.46 -15.04
N GLN A 49 -2.57 16.46 -15.14
CA GLN A 49 -2.90 15.47 -14.11
C GLN A 49 -2.28 14.10 -14.41
N TYR A 50 -1.41 13.97 -15.41
CA TYR A 50 -0.79 12.70 -15.76
C TYR A 50 0.44 12.40 -14.87
N THR A 51 0.19 12.29 -13.56
CA THR A 51 1.19 11.94 -12.54
C THR A 51 0.89 10.56 -11.95
N LEU A 52 1.89 9.94 -11.32
CA LEU A 52 1.74 8.61 -10.71
C LEU A 52 0.59 8.61 -9.68
N GLU A 53 0.48 9.65 -8.87
CA GLU A 53 -0.55 9.77 -7.84
C GLU A 53 -1.96 9.85 -8.46
N HIS A 54 -2.15 10.68 -9.48
CA HIS A 54 -3.45 10.79 -10.16
C HIS A 54 -3.84 9.51 -10.89
N MET A 55 -2.89 8.87 -11.57
CA MET A 55 -3.13 7.59 -12.23
C MET A 55 -3.54 6.50 -11.23
N ARG A 56 -2.91 6.46 -10.05
CA ARG A 56 -3.27 5.52 -8.97
C ARG A 56 -4.62 5.83 -8.32
N ALA A 57 -4.95 7.10 -8.08
CA ALA A 57 -6.20 7.48 -7.44
C ALA A 57 -7.41 7.40 -8.38
N PHE A 58 -7.25 7.84 -9.63
CA PHE A 58 -8.39 8.11 -10.52
C PHE A 58 -8.31 7.36 -11.85
N GLY A 59 -7.11 6.97 -12.30
CA GLY A 59 -6.92 6.30 -13.60
C GLY A 59 -7.61 4.93 -13.71
N MET A 60 -7.76 4.21 -12.59
CA MET A 60 -8.44 2.92 -12.51
C MET A 60 -9.63 2.94 -11.55
N TYR A 61 -10.31 4.09 -11.43
CA TYR A 61 -11.50 4.21 -10.61
C TYR A 61 -12.59 3.22 -11.05
N ASN A 62 -13.25 2.56 -10.10
CA ASN A 62 -14.32 1.60 -10.36
C ASN A 62 -15.67 2.31 -10.25
N TYR A 63 -16.25 2.63 -11.40
CA TYR A 63 -17.51 3.39 -11.51
C TYR A 63 -18.77 2.61 -11.12
N LEU A 64 -18.62 1.32 -10.79
CA LEU A 64 -19.71 0.45 -10.37
C LEU A 64 -19.62 0.20 -8.86
N HIS A 65 -20.74 0.32 -8.18
CA HIS A 65 -20.86 0.14 -6.73
C HIS A 65 -21.86 -0.98 -6.44
N LEU A 66 -21.49 -1.95 -5.61
CA LEU A 66 -22.46 -2.93 -5.08
C LEU A 66 -23.25 -2.30 -3.94
N ASP A 67 -24.45 -2.82 -3.68
CA ASP A 67 -25.10 -2.67 -2.39
C ASP A 67 -24.71 -3.82 -1.44
N PRO A 68 -23.89 -3.57 -0.41
CA PRO A 68 -23.44 -4.61 0.51
C PRO A 68 -24.57 -5.32 1.29
N TRP A 69 -25.76 -4.71 1.36
CA TRP A 69 -26.93 -5.32 2.02
C TRP A 69 -27.86 -6.04 1.05
N TYR A 70 -27.69 -5.83 -0.26
CA TYR A 70 -28.53 -6.37 -1.32
C TYR A 70 -27.64 -6.76 -2.50
N GLU A 71 -27.09 -7.98 -2.48
CA GLU A 71 -26.09 -8.44 -3.45
C GLU A 71 -26.58 -8.34 -4.92
N ASP A 72 -27.89 -8.40 -5.16
CA ASP A 72 -28.45 -8.29 -6.51
C ASP A 72 -28.57 -6.85 -7.04
N SER A 73 -28.19 -5.86 -6.23
CA SER A 73 -28.32 -4.45 -6.54
C SER A 73 -26.97 -3.79 -6.79
N VAL A 74 -26.87 -3.09 -7.92
CA VAL A 74 -25.68 -2.31 -8.30
C VAL A 74 -26.04 -0.88 -8.67
N LEU A 75 -25.12 0.05 -8.41
CA LEU A 75 -25.28 1.47 -8.65
C LEU A 75 -24.12 2.06 -9.45
N PHE A 76 -24.40 3.07 -10.26
CA PHE A 76 -23.41 3.84 -11.00
C PHE A 76 -23.94 5.25 -11.31
N VAL A 77 -23.07 6.14 -11.78
CA VAL A 77 -23.41 7.52 -12.16
C VAL A 77 -23.22 7.71 -13.66
N ASP A 78 -24.19 8.34 -14.30
CA ASP A 78 -24.16 8.64 -15.73
C ASP A 78 -23.74 10.09 -16.04
N CYS A 79 -23.46 10.37 -17.31
CA CYS A 79 -23.02 11.69 -17.78
C CYS A 79 -24.09 12.80 -17.65
N LYS A 80 -25.29 12.48 -17.17
CA LYS A 80 -26.36 13.43 -16.85
C LYS A 80 -26.43 13.73 -15.34
N GLY A 81 -25.47 13.23 -14.56
CA GLY A 81 -25.42 13.39 -13.11
C GLY A 81 -26.52 12.61 -12.37
N ARG A 82 -27.07 11.55 -13.00
CA ARG A 82 -28.06 10.66 -12.39
C ARG A 82 -27.35 9.50 -11.69
N VAL A 83 -27.73 9.25 -10.45
CA VAL A 83 -27.40 7.99 -9.77
C VAL A 83 -28.44 6.96 -10.21
N LEU A 84 -27.99 5.92 -10.88
CA LEU A 84 -28.82 4.85 -11.41
C LEU A 84 -28.58 3.57 -10.61
N GLY A 85 -29.66 2.86 -10.30
CA GLY A 85 -29.63 1.54 -9.66
C GLY A 85 -30.27 0.48 -10.54
N LEU A 86 -29.60 -0.67 -10.68
CA LEU A 86 -30.18 -1.87 -11.28
C LEU A 86 -30.27 -2.94 -10.19
N SER A 87 -31.42 -3.61 -10.09
CA SER A 87 -31.60 -4.78 -9.22
C SER A 87 -32.03 -5.98 -10.05
N VAL A 88 -31.32 -7.10 -9.87
CA VAL A 88 -31.58 -8.34 -10.61
C VAL A 88 -32.58 -9.18 -9.83
N THR A 89 -33.82 -9.25 -10.31
CA THR A 89 -34.85 -10.14 -9.73
C THR A 89 -34.91 -11.49 -10.46
N LEU A 90 -34.77 -11.46 -11.79
CA LEU A 90 -34.77 -12.62 -12.67
C LEU A 90 -33.67 -12.45 -13.71
N ASP A 91 -32.74 -13.39 -13.77
CA ASP A 91 -31.57 -13.32 -14.68
C ASP A 91 -31.99 -13.17 -16.15
N THR A 92 -33.07 -13.84 -16.56
CA THR A 92 -33.58 -13.83 -17.93
C THR A 92 -34.41 -12.60 -18.28
N ALA A 93 -34.72 -11.74 -17.31
CA ALA A 93 -35.60 -10.59 -17.50
C ALA A 93 -35.05 -9.36 -16.75
N LEU A 94 -33.85 -8.93 -17.15
CA LEU A 94 -33.24 -7.73 -16.60
C LEU A 94 -34.07 -6.49 -16.96
N GLY A 95 -34.43 -5.72 -15.94
CA GLY A 95 -35.05 -4.40 -16.12
C GLY A 95 -34.04 -3.36 -16.61
N LYS A 96 -34.53 -2.13 -16.84
CA LYS A 96 -33.65 -0.98 -17.08
C LYS A 96 -33.17 -0.38 -15.75
N PRO A 97 -31.95 0.18 -15.69
CA PRO A 97 -31.50 0.93 -14.53
C PRO A 97 -32.47 2.08 -14.23
N GLN A 98 -32.81 2.28 -12.95
CA GLN A 98 -33.74 3.31 -12.50
C GLN A 98 -32.99 4.43 -11.78
N GLU A 99 -33.42 5.66 -12.02
CA GLU A 99 -32.88 6.84 -11.36
C GLU A 99 -33.33 6.89 -9.90
N VAL A 100 -32.37 6.83 -8.97
CA VAL A 100 -32.62 6.95 -7.53
C VAL A 100 -32.34 8.35 -7.01
N TYR A 101 -31.44 9.08 -7.66
CA TYR A 101 -31.10 10.46 -7.30
C TYR A 101 -30.52 11.21 -8.52
N ARG A 102 -30.61 12.54 -8.50
CA ARG A 102 -29.99 13.41 -9.51
C ARG A 102 -29.29 14.56 -8.83
N MET A 103 -28.02 14.73 -9.16
CA MET A 103 -27.22 15.85 -8.66
C MET A 103 -27.70 17.16 -9.29
N ALA A 104 -27.58 18.26 -8.55
CA ALA A 104 -27.85 19.57 -9.10
C ALA A 104 -26.83 19.87 -10.22
N PRO A 105 -27.24 20.45 -11.36
CA PRO A 105 -26.30 20.84 -12.40
C PRO A 105 -25.35 21.91 -11.86
N ASP A 106 -24.05 21.72 -12.06
CA ASP A 106 -23.04 22.69 -11.65
C ASP A 106 -23.23 24.02 -12.39
N SER A 107 -23.36 25.11 -11.63
CA SER A 107 -23.44 26.47 -12.19
C SER A 107 -22.06 27.04 -12.54
N SER A 108 -20.98 26.46 -12.02
CA SER A 108 -19.60 26.93 -12.20
C SER A 108 -18.74 25.82 -12.81
N PRO A 109 -17.99 26.10 -13.89
CA PRO A 109 -17.04 25.14 -14.43
C PRO A 109 -15.91 24.91 -13.42
N CYS A 110 -15.86 23.72 -12.83
CA CYS A 110 -14.70 23.27 -12.07
C CYS A 110 -13.69 22.67 -13.05
N GLU A 111 -12.57 23.35 -13.26
CA GLU A 111 -11.55 22.87 -14.20
C GLU A 111 -11.06 21.48 -13.78
N ASP A 112 -10.70 21.28 -12.52
CA ASP A 112 -10.07 20.02 -12.04
C ASP A 112 -11.07 18.99 -11.51
N ARG A 113 -12.28 18.96 -12.08
CA ARG A 113 -13.34 18.02 -11.70
C ARG A 113 -12.86 16.56 -11.76
N LEU A 114 -13.22 15.79 -10.73
CA LEU A 114 -13.02 14.34 -10.63
C LEU A 114 -14.31 13.58 -10.97
N CYS A 115 -14.23 12.26 -11.01
CA CYS A 115 -15.42 11.41 -11.13
C CYS A 115 -16.32 11.54 -9.89
N ALA A 116 -17.63 11.44 -10.11
CA ALA A 116 -18.56 11.27 -9.01
C ALA A 116 -18.26 9.95 -8.27
N SER A 117 -18.33 9.98 -6.95
CA SER A 117 -18.05 8.81 -6.11
C SER A 117 -19.16 8.56 -5.11
N LEU A 118 -19.48 7.29 -4.89
CA LEU A 118 -20.58 6.84 -4.06
C LEU A 118 -20.07 5.86 -3.00
N SER A 119 -20.51 6.03 -1.76
CA SER A 119 -20.27 5.09 -0.66
C SER A 119 -21.56 4.87 0.13
N LEU A 120 -21.98 3.61 0.31
CA LEU A 120 -23.18 3.27 1.05
C LEU A 120 -22.84 3.17 2.55
N THR A 121 -23.20 4.20 3.31
CA THR A 121 -22.78 4.35 4.71
C THR A 121 -23.50 3.40 5.67
N SER A 122 -24.70 2.95 5.29
CA SER A 122 -25.51 1.93 5.98
C SER A 122 -26.56 1.36 5.02
N ALA A 123 -27.36 0.38 5.48
CA ALA A 123 -28.52 -0.15 4.77
C ALA A 123 -29.58 0.90 4.35
N THR A 124 -29.51 2.12 4.91
CA THR A 124 -30.52 3.17 4.66
C THR A 124 -29.95 4.55 4.32
N TRP A 125 -28.64 4.66 4.16
CA TRP A 125 -27.93 5.91 3.86
C TRP A 125 -26.83 5.72 2.84
N ALA A 126 -26.53 6.79 2.11
CA ALA A 126 -25.44 6.88 1.15
C ALA A 126 -24.75 8.24 1.24
N ALA A 127 -23.46 8.27 0.97
CA ALA A 127 -22.67 9.48 0.75
C ALA A 127 -22.30 9.56 -0.73
N LEU A 128 -22.45 10.74 -1.31
CA LEU A 128 -22.18 10.99 -2.72
C LEU A 128 -21.31 12.25 -2.85
N SER A 129 -20.25 12.17 -3.65
CA SER A 129 -19.49 13.32 -4.15
C SER A 129 -19.83 13.52 -5.62
N ASP A 130 -20.02 14.77 -6.04
CA ASP A 130 -20.20 15.14 -7.45
C ASP A 130 -18.88 15.30 -8.23
N GLY A 131 -17.75 15.14 -7.52
CA GLY A 131 -16.41 15.26 -8.06
C GLY A 131 -15.94 16.71 -8.24
N THR A 132 -16.74 17.73 -7.90
CA THR A 132 -16.30 19.14 -7.95
C THR A 132 -15.90 19.69 -6.59
N GLY A 133 -16.24 18.97 -5.51
CA GLY A 133 -15.94 19.36 -4.13
C GLY A 133 -17.15 19.37 -3.21
N ARG A 134 -18.35 19.02 -3.72
CA ARG A 134 -19.56 18.96 -2.92
C ARG A 134 -19.82 17.56 -2.38
N LEU A 135 -20.18 17.49 -1.11
CA LEU A 135 -20.62 16.29 -0.42
C LEU A 135 -22.14 16.31 -0.26
N TYR A 136 -22.78 15.17 -0.54
CA TYR A 136 -24.19 14.92 -0.25
C TYR A 136 -24.33 13.73 0.70
N LEU A 137 -25.16 13.87 1.74
CA LEU A 137 -25.67 12.71 2.50
C LEU A 137 -27.13 12.48 2.14
N LEU A 138 -27.38 11.28 1.64
CA LEU A 138 -28.64 10.86 1.06
C LEU A 138 -29.27 9.79 1.95
N ARG A 139 -30.51 10.00 2.35
CA ARG A 139 -31.33 8.96 2.97
C ARG A 139 -31.97 8.14 1.86
N THR A 140 -31.61 6.87 1.80
CA THR A 140 -32.08 5.97 0.76
C THR A 140 -33.38 5.25 1.14
N GLY A 141 -33.72 5.23 2.43
CA GLY A 141 -34.74 4.31 2.96
C GLY A 141 -34.25 2.85 2.92
N LYS A 142 -35.13 1.89 3.21
CA LYS A 142 -34.80 0.48 3.02
C LYS A 142 -34.66 0.22 1.52
N ARG A 143 -33.46 -0.13 1.08
CA ARG A 143 -33.18 -0.58 -0.29
C ARG A 143 -33.64 -2.05 -0.42
N GLY A 144 -33.68 -2.62 -1.62
CA GLY A 144 -34.16 -4.00 -1.85
C GLY A 144 -35.63 -4.13 -2.26
N ASP A 145 -36.04 -5.35 -2.66
CA ASP A 145 -37.39 -5.73 -3.12
C ASP A 145 -37.96 -4.90 -4.30
N GLY A 146 -37.12 -4.33 -5.15
CA GLY A 146 -37.56 -3.44 -6.24
C GLY A 146 -38.10 -2.09 -5.76
N SER A 147 -37.85 -1.72 -4.50
CA SER A 147 -38.17 -0.39 -3.98
C SER A 147 -37.20 0.66 -4.53
N HIS A 148 -37.56 1.26 -5.66
CA HIS A 148 -36.82 2.39 -6.25
C HIS A 148 -37.32 3.72 -5.65
N ALA A 149 -37.22 3.85 -4.32
CA ALA A 149 -37.52 5.10 -3.67
C ALA A 149 -36.51 6.17 -4.10
N LYS A 150 -36.99 7.35 -4.47
CA LYS A 150 -36.10 8.51 -4.68
C LYS A 150 -35.39 8.83 -3.37
N TRP A 151 -34.08 8.95 -3.44
CA TRP A 151 -33.26 9.27 -2.28
C TRP A 151 -33.43 10.73 -1.89
N GLU A 152 -33.48 10.97 -0.59
CA GLU A 152 -33.72 12.30 -0.01
C GLU A 152 -32.38 12.90 0.44
N PRO A 153 -31.97 14.07 -0.09
CA PRO A 153 -30.78 14.75 0.38
C PRO A 153 -31.07 15.44 1.73
N LEU A 154 -30.35 15.02 2.78
CA LEU A 154 -30.47 15.60 4.13
C LEU A 154 -29.26 16.46 4.52
N PHE A 155 -28.19 16.41 3.72
CA PHE A 155 -27.01 17.23 3.86
C PHE A 155 -26.45 17.52 2.46
N SER A 156 -26.07 18.76 2.21
CA SER A 156 -25.28 19.15 1.04
C SER A 156 -24.37 20.31 1.43
N GLU A 157 -23.07 20.11 1.35
CA GLU A 157 -22.07 21.12 1.68
C GLU A 157 -20.93 21.08 0.66
N ASP A 158 -20.43 22.27 0.31
CA ASP A 158 -19.27 22.44 -0.55
C ASP A 158 -18.02 22.45 0.34
N LEU A 159 -17.18 21.43 0.19
CA LEU A 159 -15.96 21.23 0.97
C LEU A 159 -14.73 21.78 0.23
N GLY A 160 -14.93 22.62 -0.80
CA GLY A 160 -13.87 23.28 -1.54
C GLY A 160 -13.35 22.44 -2.69
N GLU A 161 -12.14 21.90 -2.54
CA GLU A 161 -11.47 21.22 -3.67
C GLU A 161 -12.17 19.90 -4.05
N PRO A 162 -11.94 19.38 -5.27
CA PRO A 162 -12.40 18.05 -5.67
C PRO A 162 -11.90 16.92 -4.77
N PHE A 163 -12.73 15.91 -4.54
CA PHE A 163 -12.36 14.70 -3.80
C PHE A 163 -13.15 13.47 -4.26
N THR A 164 -12.62 12.28 -3.93
CA THR A 164 -13.36 11.01 -4.04
C THR A 164 -13.61 10.40 -2.66
N LEU A 165 -14.73 9.71 -2.50
CA LEU A 165 -15.07 8.94 -1.30
C LEU A 165 -14.35 7.60 -1.32
N LEU A 166 -13.47 7.35 -0.34
CA LEU A 166 -12.80 6.05 -0.17
C LEU A 166 -13.62 5.08 0.67
N HIS A 167 -14.16 5.57 1.79
CA HIS A 167 -14.90 4.75 2.74
C HIS A 167 -15.87 5.60 3.55
N SER A 168 -16.95 4.99 4.02
CA SER A 168 -17.89 5.64 4.92
C SER A 168 -18.57 4.66 5.86
N VAL A 169 -18.94 5.11 7.05
CA VAL A 169 -19.67 4.29 8.03
C VAL A 169 -20.64 5.16 8.83
N SER A 170 -21.90 4.74 8.91
CA SER A 170 -22.91 5.34 9.77
C SER A 170 -23.05 4.58 11.08
N HIS A 171 -23.28 5.31 12.16
CA HIS A 171 -23.57 4.75 13.48
C HIS A 171 -24.45 5.70 14.29
N VAL A 172 -25.07 5.18 15.35
CA VAL A 172 -25.85 5.98 16.30
C VAL A 172 -25.18 5.91 17.67
N GLN A 173 -24.78 7.07 18.20
CA GLN A 173 -24.15 7.18 19.52
C GLN A 173 -24.95 8.16 20.37
N ALA A 174 -25.36 7.74 21.57
CA ALA A 174 -26.18 8.54 22.49
C ALA A 174 -27.45 9.15 21.84
N GLY A 175 -28.08 8.41 20.91
CA GLY A 175 -29.28 8.86 20.19
C GLY A 175 -29.02 9.81 19.02
N VAL A 176 -27.77 10.17 18.77
CA VAL A 176 -27.36 11.02 17.63
C VAL A 176 -26.87 10.14 16.49
N HIS A 177 -27.43 10.33 15.30
CA HIS A 177 -26.95 9.68 14.08
C HIS A 177 -25.73 10.41 13.54
N THR A 178 -24.64 9.67 13.37
CA THR A 178 -23.33 10.16 12.93
C THR A 178 -22.86 9.37 11.72
N VAL A 179 -22.27 10.04 10.75
CA VAL A 179 -21.68 9.46 9.56
C VAL A 179 -20.21 9.87 9.52
N GLU A 180 -19.34 8.87 9.50
CA GLU A 180 -17.90 9.05 9.27
C GLU A 180 -17.60 8.87 7.78
N LEU A 181 -16.81 9.76 7.22
CA LEU A 181 -16.46 9.81 5.81
C LEU A 181 -14.96 9.95 5.66
N LEU A 182 -14.38 9.18 4.74
CA LEU A 182 -12.98 9.29 4.38
C LEU A 182 -12.87 9.74 2.92
N LEU A 183 -12.32 10.93 2.74
CA LEU A 183 -12.15 11.56 1.44
C LEU A 183 -10.68 11.47 0.99
N LEU A 184 -10.45 11.25 -0.30
CA LEU A 184 -9.13 11.33 -0.93
C LEU A 184 -9.04 12.57 -1.81
N ARG A 185 -7.99 13.36 -1.59
CA ARG A 185 -7.63 14.55 -2.36
C ARG A 185 -6.20 14.43 -2.87
N ILE A 186 -5.99 14.87 -4.11
CA ILE A 186 -4.65 15.14 -4.64
C ILE A 186 -4.54 16.64 -4.83
N GLN A 187 -3.61 17.25 -4.12
CA GLN A 187 -3.47 18.71 -4.05
C GLN A 187 -2.11 19.12 -4.56
N LYS A 188 -2.05 20.20 -5.32
CA LYS A 188 -0.76 20.76 -5.75
C LYS A 188 0.02 21.24 -4.54
N ASP A 189 1.26 20.79 -4.40
CA ASP A 189 2.15 21.18 -3.31
C ASP A 189 3.35 21.97 -3.87
N PRO A 190 3.36 23.30 -3.75
CA PRO A 190 4.48 24.12 -4.22
C PRO A 190 5.80 23.86 -3.49
N GLN A 191 5.77 23.27 -2.29
CA GLN A 191 6.98 22.95 -1.53
C GLN A 191 7.63 21.63 -2.00
N GLU A 192 6.90 20.81 -2.75
CA GLU A 192 7.39 19.53 -3.28
C GLU A 192 8.24 19.74 -4.55
N THR A 193 9.53 19.99 -4.35
CA THR A 193 10.48 20.26 -5.44
C THR A 193 11.14 19.01 -6.03
N LYS A 194 11.02 17.85 -5.37
CA LYS A 194 11.68 16.58 -5.75
C LYS A 194 10.73 15.51 -6.32
N GLY A 195 9.43 15.79 -6.39
CA GLY A 195 8.38 14.83 -6.77
C GLY A 195 7.51 15.32 -7.92
N SER A 196 6.28 14.81 -8.02
CA SER A 196 5.30 15.20 -9.05
C SER A 196 4.73 16.61 -8.85
N GLY A 197 5.07 17.29 -7.76
CA GLY A 197 4.51 18.58 -7.36
C GLY A 197 3.09 18.47 -6.77
N TYR A 198 2.66 17.26 -6.40
CA TYR A 198 1.37 16.99 -5.78
C TYR A 198 1.53 16.19 -4.49
N SER A 199 0.77 16.58 -3.47
CA SER A 199 0.65 15.84 -2.21
C SER A 199 -0.68 15.10 -2.14
N VAL A 200 -0.69 13.99 -1.39
CA VAL A 200 -1.89 13.20 -1.13
C VAL A 200 -2.44 13.54 0.25
N ALA A 201 -3.73 13.89 0.31
CA ALA A 201 -4.41 14.15 1.56
C ALA A 201 -5.61 13.20 1.74
N LEU A 202 -5.68 12.61 2.93
CA LEU A 202 -6.86 11.90 3.42
C LEU A 202 -7.58 12.80 4.42
N GLU A 203 -8.81 13.17 4.10
CA GLU A 203 -9.65 13.97 4.98
C GLU A 203 -10.73 13.08 5.62
N TRP A 204 -10.65 12.92 6.93
CA TRP A 204 -11.63 12.19 7.72
C TRP A 204 -12.61 13.17 8.37
N ILE A 205 -13.83 13.17 7.83
CA ILE A 205 -14.92 14.04 8.26
C ILE A 205 -15.97 13.26 9.06
N THR A 206 -16.44 13.87 10.14
CA THR A 206 -17.57 13.38 10.94
C THR A 206 -18.75 14.32 10.75
N VAL A 207 -19.85 13.82 10.17
CA VAL A 207 -21.11 14.57 10.00
C VAL A 207 -22.14 14.01 10.95
N ALA A 208 -22.76 14.84 11.79
CA ALA A 208 -23.71 14.39 12.79
C ALA A 208 -25.03 15.16 12.73
N ASN A 209 -26.12 14.50 13.16
CA ASN A 209 -27.41 15.16 13.34
C ASN A 209 -27.33 16.14 14.52
N THR A 210 -27.74 17.38 14.29
CA THR A 210 -27.73 18.47 15.28
C THR A 210 -29.12 18.92 15.70
N ALA A 211 -30.17 18.32 15.12
CA ALA A 211 -31.54 18.66 15.47
C ALA A 211 -31.88 18.24 16.91
N GLU A 212 -32.54 19.14 17.64
CA GLU A 212 -33.15 18.82 18.92
C GLU A 212 -34.32 17.83 18.71
N GLN A 213 -34.68 17.07 19.75
CA GLN A 213 -35.75 16.07 19.67
C GLN A 213 -37.06 16.73 19.19
N GLY A 214 -37.53 16.32 18.00
CA GLY A 214 -38.79 16.79 17.41
C GLY A 214 -38.67 17.88 16.32
N GLN A 215 -37.47 18.36 16.01
CA GLN A 215 -37.22 19.25 14.87
C GLN A 215 -36.86 18.49 13.59
N GLU A 216 -36.90 19.17 12.44
CA GLU A 216 -36.37 18.64 11.19
C GLU A 216 -34.90 18.28 11.34
N LYS A 217 -34.53 17.08 10.86
CA LYS A 217 -33.15 16.58 10.95
C LYS A 217 -32.22 17.53 10.20
N LYS A 218 -31.27 18.12 10.91
CA LYS A 218 -30.22 18.97 10.35
C LYS A 218 -28.88 18.28 10.57
N TYR A 219 -28.09 18.15 9.51
CA TYR A 219 -26.76 17.55 9.58
C TYR A 219 -25.70 18.63 9.40
N GLU A 220 -24.61 18.52 10.16
CA GLU A 220 -23.48 19.45 10.10
C GLU A 220 -22.17 18.69 10.29
N VAL A 221 -21.10 19.18 9.65
CA VAL A 221 -19.73 18.72 9.92
C VAL A 221 -19.37 19.07 11.36
N LYS A 222 -19.03 18.05 12.16
CA LYS A 222 -18.61 18.21 13.56
C LYS A 222 -17.12 18.09 13.77
N LYS A 223 -16.45 17.29 12.96
CA LYS A 223 -14.99 17.11 13.00
C LYS A 223 -14.45 16.99 11.60
N SER A 224 -13.28 17.57 11.34
CA SER A 224 -12.47 17.32 10.14
C SER A 224 -11.02 17.06 10.56
N ARG A 225 -10.44 15.95 10.10
CA ARG A 225 -9.08 15.54 10.43
C ARG A 225 -8.34 15.22 9.14
N VAL A 226 -7.20 15.86 8.91
CA VAL A 226 -6.45 15.73 7.65
C VAL A 226 -5.13 15.01 7.89
N LEU A 227 -4.94 13.88 7.22
CA LEU A 227 -3.67 13.19 7.11
C LEU A 227 -3.02 13.50 5.76
N ARG A 228 -1.71 13.78 5.77
CA ARG A 228 -0.94 13.96 4.53
C ARG A 228 0.06 12.83 4.36
N GLY A 229 0.20 12.38 3.12
CA GLY A 229 1.13 11.36 2.68
C GLY A 229 1.70 11.70 1.30
N LYS A 230 2.72 10.95 0.90
CA LYS A 230 3.42 11.13 -0.39
C LYS A 230 3.01 10.11 -1.45
N SER A 231 2.08 9.21 -1.14
CA SER A 231 1.56 8.24 -2.09
C SER A 231 0.09 7.97 -1.81
N VAL A 232 -0.66 7.60 -2.85
CA VAL A 232 -2.06 7.20 -2.73
C VAL A 232 -2.13 5.90 -1.94
N PRO A 233 -3.02 5.77 -0.93
CA PRO A 233 -3.12 4.54 -0.18
C PRO A 233 -3.70 3.42 -1.05
N HIS A 234 -3.15 2.22 -0.89
CA HIS A 234 -3.72 1.00 -1.45
C HIS A 234 -5.03 0.62 -0.77
N TYR A 235 -5.15 0.92 0.51
CA TYR A 235 -6.31 0.70 1.36
C TYR A 235 -6.46 1.84 2.35
N ALA A 236 -7.69 2.31 2.55
CA ALA A 236 -7.98 3.18 3.67
C ALA A 236 -9.44 3.01 4.11
N ALA A 237 -9.66 2.74 5.40
CA ALA A 237 -10.99 2.52 5.95
C ALA A 237 -11.12 3.05 7.37
N VAL A 238 -12.28 3.64 7.66
CA VAL A 238 -12.60 4.15 9.00
C VAL A 238 -13.04 2.98 9.88
N VAL A 239 -12.46 2.90 11.07
CA VAL A 239 -12.82 1.88 12.07
C VAL A 239 -14.26 2.10 12.54
N PRO A 240 -15.06 1.03 12.78
CA PRO A 240 -16.44 1.16 13.23
C PRO A 240 -16.61 2.11 14.41
N GLN A 241 -17.71 2.88 14.40
CA GLN A 241 -18.00 3.94 15.39
C GLN A 241 -16.98 5.10 15.39
N GLY A 242 -16.17 5.24 14.35
CA GLY A 242 -15.22 6.35 14.21
C GLY A 242 -14.04 6.29 15.20
N LYS A 243 -13.72 5.11 15.71
CA LYS A 243 -12.68 4.91 16.76
C LYS A 243 -11.24 4.97 16.24
N GLY A 244 -11.05 5.01 14.93
CA GLY A 244 -9.73 5.04 14.32
C GLY A 244 -9.79 5.01 12.80
N LEU A 245 -8.61 4.96 12.19
CA LEU A 245 -8.44 4.90 10.74
C LEU A 245 -7.35 3.87 10.42
N MET A 246 -7.60 2.99 9.47
CA MET A 246 -6.62 2.04 8.96
C MET A 246 -6.17 2.49 7.57
N VAL A 247 -4.85 2.51 7.32
CA VAL A 247 -4.26 2.94 6.04
C VAL A 247 -3.16 1.97 5.64
N ALA A 248 -3.24 1.41 4.44
CA ALA A 248 -2.12 0.72 3.80
C ALA A 248 -1.56 1.58 2.66
N SER A 249 -0.28 1.92 2.71
CA SER A 249 0.36 2.81 1.72
C SER A 249 1.85 2.53 1.60
N GLU A 250 2.43 2.90 0.45
CA GLU A 250 3.89 2.81 0.23
C GLU A 250 4.66 3.79 1.11
N LYS A 251 4.09 4.99 1.34
CA LYS A 251 4.71 6.03 2.17
C LYS A 251 3.80 6.33 3.35
N PRO A 252 4.36 6.59 4.55
CA PRO A 252 3.57 6.78 5.74
C PRO A 252 2.71 8.04 5.66
N PHE A 253 1.52 7.96 6.27
CA PHE A 253 0.65 9.11 6.49
C PHE A 253 0.84 9.66 7.91
N ALA A 254 0.63 10.96 8.06
CA ALA A 254 0.60 11.59 9.37
C ALA A 254 -0.48 12.68 9.42
N PHE A 255 -1.17 12.79 10.56
CA PHE A 255 -2.08 13.90 10.81
C PHE A 255 -1.34 15.23 10.72
N THR A 256 -1.99 16.20 10.10
CA THR A 256 -1.47 17.55 9.91
C THR A 256 -2.41 18.60 10.43
N HIS A 257 -3.72 18.38 10.30
CA HIS A 257 -4.73 19.34 10.74
C HIS A 257 -5.90 18.62 11.42
N VAL A 258 -6.46 19.26 12.44
CA VAL A 258 -7.69 18.87 13.12
C VAL A 258 -8.54 20.12 13.26
N ASP A 259 -9.75 20.09 12.70
CA ASP A 259 -10.72 21.19 12.70
C ASP A 259 -10.08 22.51 12.23
N GLY A 260 -9.28 22.44 11.16
CA GLY A 260 -8.55 23.56 10.57
C GLY A 260 -7.27 23.98 11.31
N HIS A 261 -6.99 23.44 12.49
CA HIS A 261 -5.82 23.78 13.28
C HIS A 261 -4.67 22.80 13.03
N PRO A 262 -3.42 23.26 12.83
CA PRO A 262 -2.28 22.38 12.63
C PRO A 262 -2.00 21.56 13.89
N VAL A 263 -1.69 20.28 13.71
CA VAL A 263 -1.26 19.39 14.79
C VAL A 263 0.24 19.58 15.00
N GLU A 264 0.65 19.94 16.22
CA GLU A 264 2.05 20.00 16.60
C GLU A 264 2.71 18.63 16.43
N ARG A 265 3.57 18.52 15.42
CA ARG A 265 4.46 17.37 15.30
C ARG A 265 5.58 17.57 16.31
N GLN A 266 5.63 16.69 17.32
CA GLN A 266 6.93 16.28 17.82
C GLN A 266 7.61 15.59 16.65
N GLN A 267 8.32 16.37 15.83
CA GLN A 267 9.30 15.77 14.95
C GLN A 267 10.14 14.89 15.89
N PRO A 268 10.30 13.58 15.65
CA PRO A 268 11.56 12.99 16.07
C PRO A 268 12.57 13.94 15.44
N GLU A 269 13.35 14.64 16.26
CA GLU A 269 14.50 15.38 15.76
C GLU A 269 15.09 14.46 14.71
N PRO A 270 15.20 14.90 13.45
CA PRO A 270 15.96 14.10 12.54
C PRO A 270 17.26 13.87 13.32
N MET A 271 17.63 12.61 13.53
CA MET A 271 19.05 12.33 13.52
C MET A 271 19.48 12.67 12.08
N GLU A 272 19.48 13.96 11.73
CA GLU A 272 20.71 14.61 11.35
C GLU A 272 21.70 14.11 12.40
N VAL A 273 22.31 12.97 12.11
CA VAL A 273 23.74 12.92 12.25
C VAL A 273 24.16 14.14 11.43
N GLU A 274 24.28 15.30 12.10
CA GLU A 274 25.13 16.35 11.61
C GLU A 274 26.36 15.58 11.19
N LYS A 275 26.60 15.47 9.89
CA LYS A 275 27.91 15.08 9.40
C LYS A 275 28.79 16.25 9.78
N THR A 276 29.11 16.37 11.07
CA THR A 276 30.31 17.02 11.52
C THR A 276 31.40 16.34 10.74
N ASP A 277 32.09 17.09 9.88
CA ASP A 277 33.20 16.57 9.09
C ASP A 277 34.08 15.70 10.00
N PRO A 278 34.43 14.47 9.59
CA PRO A 278 35.22 13.58 10.43
C PRO A 278 36.55 14.25 10.75
N ILE A 279 36.92 14.19 12.04
CA ILE A 279 38.13 14.84 12.56
C ILE A 279 39.38 14.14 12.03
N TYR A 280 39.25 12.84 11.74
CA TYR A 280 40.31 12.02 11.16
C TYR A 280 39.73 11.01 10.17
N PHE A 281 40.51 10.71 9.15
CA PHE A 281 40.25 9.62 8.21
C PHE A 281 41.24 8.51 8.50
N TRP A 282 40.83 7.26 8.32
CA TRP A 282 41.76 6.15 8.47
C TRP A 282 41.48 5.07 7.43
N GLN A 283 42.53 4.34 7.10
CA GLN A 283 42.50 3.23 6.16
C GLN A 283 43.33 2.09 6.75
N GLN A 284 43.09 0.87 6.31
CA GLN A 284 43.80 -0.28 6.84
C GLN A 284 44.07 -1.33 5.77
N THR A 285 45.15 -2.05 5.92
CA THR A 285 45.45 -3.29 5.22
C THR A 285 45.32 -4.47 6.20
N ALA A 286 45.69 -5.68 5.77
CA ALA A 286 45.81 -6.81 6.69
C ALA A 286 46.84 -6.55 7.80
N ASP A 287 47.86 -5.75 7.49
CA ASP A 287 49.09 -5.63 8.31
C ASP A 287 49.20 -4.27 9.00
N ASP A 288 48.67 -3.20 8.40
CA ASP A 288 48.87 -1.82 8.86
C ASP A 288 47.59 -0.99 8.88
N ILE A 289 47.61 0.11 9.62
CA ILE A 289 46.58 1.14 9.65
C ILE A 289 47.22 2.50 9.42
N THR A 290 46.69 3.29 8.48
CA THR A 290 47.11 4.68 8.27
C THR A 290 45.99 5.61 8.71
N VAL A 291 46.31 6.55 9.60
CA VAL A 291 45.37 7.51 10.19
C VAL A 291 45.81 8.92 9.81
N CYS A 292 44.93 9.68 9.17
CA CYS A 292 45.15 11.06 8.76
C CYS A 292 44.27 12.00 9.59
N VAL A 293 44.89 12.78 10.47
CA VAL A 293 44.21 13.76 11.34
C VAL A 293 44.44 15.17 10.79
N ARG A 294 43.39 15.98 10.65
CA ARG A 294 43.53 17.38 10.24
C ARG A 294 44.10 18.21 11.41
N THR A 295 45.12 19.01 11.15
CA THR A 295 45.74 19.91 12.15
C THR A 295 45.58 21.37 11.75
N PRO A 296 45.62 22.32 12.70
CA PRO A 296 45.73 23.76 12.38
C PRO A 296 46.95 24.07 11.49
N GLU A 297 46.89 25.14 10.69
CA GLU A 297 48.01 25.52 9.80
C GLU A 297 49.23 25.99 10.61
N GLY A 298 50.43 25.50 10.25
CA GLY A 298 51.70 25.97 10.81
C GLY A 298 52.20 25.23 12.06
N VAL A 299 51.66 24.05 12.37
CA VAL A 299 52.10 23.20 13.49
C VAL A 299 53.52 22.66 13.24
N THR A 300 54.44 22.90 14.19
CA THR A 300 55.80 22.33 14.10
C THR A 300 55.89 20.99 14.83
N LYS A 301 56.95 20.20 14.54
CA LYS A 301 57.13 18.85 15.10
C LYS A 301 57.14 18.86 16.64
N GLU A 302 57.64 19.93 17.24
CA GLU A 302 57.77 20.10 18.68
C GLU A 302 56.43 20.33 19.39
N GLU A 303 55.40 20.76 18.66
CA GLU A 303 54.06 21.05 19.18
C GLU A 303 53.13 19.82 19.13
N VAL A 304 53.53 18.76 18.43
CA VAL A 304 52.75 17.52 18.30
C VAL A 304 52.93 16.65 19.54
N GLN A 305 51.82 16.36 20.22
CA GLN A 305 51.76 15.42 21.34
C GLN A 305 51.28 14.07 20.83
N PHE A 306 52.23 13.17 20.55
CA PHE A 306 51.95 11.80 20.14
C PHE A 306 52.36 10.82 21.24
N ARG A 307 51.42 10.00 21.72
CA ARG A 307 51.69 8.88 22.63
C ARG A 307 51.03 7.63 22.07
N LEU A 308 51.83 6.58 21.88
CA LEU A 308 51.36 5.28 21.43
C LEU A 308 51.82 4.21 22.42
N SER A 309 50.89 3.37 22.82
CA SER A 309 51.13 2.14 23.58
C SER A 309 50.54 0.96 22.81
N VAL A 310 50.76 -0.25 23.30
CA VAL A 310 50.28 -1.47 22.62
C VAL A 310 48.77 -1.41 22.32
N ASP A 311 47.96 -0.84 23.23
CA ASP A 311 46.49 -0.84 23.10
C ASP A 311 45.86 0.56 23.15
N ASN A 312 46.63 1.64 23.34
CA ASN A 312 46.08 3.00 23.40
C ASN A 312 46.87 3.97 22.53
N ILE A 313 46.14 4.90 21.92
CA ILE A 313 46.68 6.00 21.10
C ILE A 313 46.21 7.33 21.65
N ALA A 314 47.10 8.33 21.66
CA ALA A 314 46.77 9.72 21.96
C ALA A 314 47.53 10.65 21.00
N ILE A 315 46.78 11.51 20.31
CA ILE A 315 47.23 12.48 19.33
C ILE A 315 46.64 13.83 19.73
N GLY A 316 47.50 14.83 19.91
CA GLY A 316 47.08 16.21 20.17
C GLY A 316 48.12 17.21 19.68
N VAL A 317 47.75 18.49 19.70
CA VAL A 317 48.65 19.62 19.43
C VAL A 317 48.67 20.50 20.67
N GLN A 318 49.86 20.96 21.06
CA GLN A 318 50.03 21.79 22.25
C GLN A 318 49.14 23.05 22.17
N GLY A 319 48.32 23.27 23.20
CA GLY A 319 47.38 24.40 23.24
C GLY A 319 45.97 24.11 22.70
N PHE A 320 45.73 22.92 22.12
CA PHE A 320 44.42 22.47 21.65
C PHE A 320 43.92 21.24 22.42
N PRO A 321 42.60 20.96 22.42
CA PRO A 321 42.06 19.69 22.92
C PRO A 321 42.67 18.49 22.17
N PRO A 322 42.78 17.30 22.80
CA PRO A 322 43.27 16.09 22.15
C PRO A 322 42.39 15.75 20.93
N LEU A 323 43.05 15.53 19.78
CA LEU A 323 42.39 15.30 18.49
C LEU A 323 41.89 13.85 18.39
N LEU A 324 42.66 12.90 18.90
CA LEU A 324 42.30 11.48 18.99
C LEU A 324 42.90 10.90 20.28
N GLU A 325 42.10 10.33 21.17
CA GLU A 325 42.59 9.69 22.38
C GLU A 325 41.68 8.52 22.77
N GLY A 326 42.26 7.36 23.03
CA GLY A 326 41.51 6.23 23.56
C GLY A 326 42.15 4.87 23.30
N GLN A 327 41.41 3.83 23.69
CA GLN A 327 41.79 2.44 23.52
C GLN A 327 41.53 1.99 22.07
N MET A 328 42.57 1.49 21.42
CA MET A 328 42.50 0.93 20.07
C MET A 328 41.73 -0.39 20.06
N TYR A 329 41.14 -0.75 18.93
CA TYR A 329 40.34 -1.96 18.79
C TYR A 329 41.15 -3.25 19.03
N ALA A 330 42.42 -3.27 18.60
CA ALA A 330 43.35 -4.36 18.89
C ALA A 330 44.78 -3.84 19.07
N SER A 331 45.69 -4.75 19.46
CA SER A 331 47.08 -4.39 19.76
C SER A 331 47.90 -4.02 18.52
N VAL A 332 48.70 -2.97 18.63
CA VAL A 332 49.69 -2.53 17.61
C VAL A 332 51.11 -2.67 18.14
N ASP A 333 52.11 -2.59 17.26
CA ASP A 333 53.53 -2.51 17.61
C ASP A 333 53.99 -1.04 17.63
N PRO A 334 54.25 -0.45 18.82
CA PRO A 334 54.67 0.94 18.92
C PRO A 334 56.06 1.21 18.34
N GLU A 335 56.95 0.21 18.26
CA GLU A 335 58.31 0.38 17.75
C GLU A 335 58.33 0.39 16.21
N ALA A 336 57.39 -0.33 15.59
CA ALA A 336 57.20 -0.36 14.14
C ALA A 336 56.24 0.71 13.60
N SER A 337 55.59 1.47 14.49
CA SER A 337 54.64 2.53 14.13
C SER A 337 55.33 3.90 14.05
N ALA A 338 54.93 4.73 13.10
CA ALA A 338 55.55 6.04 12.85
C ALA A 338 54.50 7.11 12.53
N TRP A 339 54.86 8.38 12.69
CA TRP A 339 54.02 9.50 12.27
C TRP A 339 54.84 10.56 11.52
N ILE A 340 54.19 11.24 10.58
CA ILE A 340 54.75 12.31 9.77
C ILE A 340 53.73 13.45 9.61
N ILE A 341 54.23 14.67 9.36
CA ILE A 341 53.39 15.81 9.00
C ILE A 341 53.37 15.90 7.47
N LYS A 342 52.19 15.91 6.85
CA LYS A 342 51.98 16.10 5.42
C LYS A 342 51.37 17.48 5.14
N ASP A 343 51.97 18.18 4.17
CA ASP A 343 51.49 19.44 3.59
C ASP A 343 51.20 20.58 4.59
N ASP A 344 51.91 20.61 5.73
CA ASP A 344 51.78 21.59 6.83
C ASP A 344 50.35 21.75 7.42
N LYS A 345 49.46 20.80 7.13
CA LYS A 345 48.02 20.85 7.49
C LYS A 345 47.44 19.52 7.96
N SER A 346 48.20 18.44 7.91
CA SER A 346 47.72 17.11 8.31
C SER A 346 48.81 16.26 8.96
N LEU A 347 48.40 15.46 9.95
CA LEU A 347 49.24 14.48 10.62
C LEU A 347 48.85 13.08 10.14
N GLU A 348 49.80 12.37 9.53
CA GLU A 348 49.63 10.98 9.11
C GLU A 348 50.36 10.06 10.09
N VAL A 349 49.63 9.10 10.65
CA VAL A 349 50.13 8.09 11.58
C VAL A 349 49.97 6.71 10.96
N THR A 350 51.07 5.98 10.84
CA THR A 350 51.08 4.58 10.39
C THR A 350 51.28 3.67 11.59
N LEU A 351 50.31 2.79 11.83
CA LEU A 351 50.28 1.84 12.93
C LEU A 351 50.45 0.42 12.39
N GLN A 352 51.43 -0.32 12.91
CA GLN A 352 51.66 -1.72 12.56
C GLN A 352 50.80 -2.64 13.45
N LYS A 353 49.94 -3.48 12.87
CA LYS A 353 49.16 -4.46 13.64
C LYS A 353 50.07 -5.54 14.19
N ARG A 354 49.88 -5.94 15.45
CA ARG A 354 50.72 -6.97 16.10
C ARG A 354 50.35 -8.40 15.68
N SER A 355 49.14 -8.60 15.17
CA SER A 355 48.65 -9.88 14.65
C SER A 355 47.92 -9.64 13.34
N GLU A 356 48.30 -10.37 12.29
CA GLU A 356 47.50 -10.48 11.06
C GLU A 356 46.10 -11.00 11.43
N GLY A 357 45.07 -10.23 11.10
CA GLY A 357 43.72 -10.48 11.61
C GLY A 357 42.63 -9.79 10.80
N PRO A 358 41.35 -9.97 11.18
CA PRO A 358 40.24 -9.33 10.48
C PRO A 358 40.36 -7.81 10.50
N MET A 359 39.80 -7.17 9.47
CA MET A 359 39.73 -5.71 9.39
C MET A 359 39.05 -5.15 10.64
N TRP A 360 39.64 -4.10 11.21
CA TRP A 360 39.11 -3.44 12.38
C TRP A 360 37.78 -2.75 12.00
N PRO A 361 36.70 -2.91 12.78
CA PRO A 361 35.44 -2.21 12.55
C PRO A 361 35.49 -0.74 12.98
N GLU A 362 36.40 -0.41 13.89
CA GLU A 362 36.64 0.94 14.41
C GLU A 362 38.11 1.09 14.81
N LEU A 363 38.65 2.32 14.78
CA LEU A 363 40.04 2.59 15.15
C LEU A 363 40.22 2.64 16.68
N VAL A 364 39.40 3.46 17.34
CA VAL A 364 39.35 3.63 18.80
C VAL A 364 37.96 3.23 19.26
N MET A 365 37.87 2.37 20.27
CA MET A 365 36.60 1.82 20.74
C MET A 365 35.64 2.92 21.20
N GLY A 366 34.50 3.02 20.53
CA GLY A 366 33.45 3.99 20.87
C GLY A 366 33.65 5.41 20.32
N ASP A 367 34.73 5.68 19.58
CA ASP A 367 34.94 6.96 18.91
C ASP A 367 34.34 6.95 17.50
N ARG A 368 33.23 7.69 17.31
CA ARG A 368 32.51 7.80 16.02
C ARG A 368 32.91 9.02 15.19
N ARG A 369 33.95 9.75 15.60
CA ARG A 369 34.40 10.98 14.93
C ARG A 369 35.33 10.73 13.73
N GLY A 370 35.70 9.47 13.48
CA GLY A 370 36.56 9.07 12.37
C GLY A 370 35.84 8.31 11.27
N GLU A 371 36.29 8.49 10.03
CA GLU A 371 35.73 7.79 8.86
C GLU A 371 36.76 6.83 8.26
N CYS A 372 36.36 5.57 8.03
CA CYS A 372 37.19 4.57 7.38
C CYS A 372 37.08 4.73 5.85
N VAL A 373 38.17 5.10 5.19
CA VAL A 373 38.22 5.27 3.74
C VAL A 373 38.88 4.04 3.13
N MET A 374 38.22 3.41 2.16
CA MET A 374 38.80 2.30 1.39
C MET A 374 39.56 2.86 0.19
N SER A 375 40.76 2.35 -0.09
CA SER A 375 41.46 2.73 -1.32
C SER A 375 40.77 2.11 -2.54
N ASP A 376 40.90 2.74 -3.71
CA ASP A 376 40.33 2.24 -4.98
C ASP A 376 40.86 0.83 -5.32
N GLU A 377 42.10 0.53 -4.93
CA GLU A 377 42.75 -0.78 -5.10
C GLU A 377 42.15 -1.86 -4.17
N GLN A 378 41.80 -1.50 -2.94
CA GLN A 378 41.14 -2.39 -2.00
C GLN A 378 39.67 -2.61 -2.37
N ALA A 379 38.98 -1.56 -2.82
CA ALA A 379 37.63 -1.65 -3.37
C ALA A 379 37.64 -2.56 -4.62
N ALA A 380 38.63 -2.43 -5.50
CA ALA A 380 38.82 -3.28 -6.66
C ALA A 380 39.13 -4.74 -6.28
N LEU A 381 39.98 -4.99 -5.27
CA LEU A 381 40.30 -6.35 -4.81
C LEU A 381 39.11 -7.02 -4.12
N ILE A 382 38.32 -6.27 -3.35
CA ILE A 382 37.08 -6.75 -2.75
C ILE A 382 36.07 -7.03 -3.86
N HIS A 383 35.94 -6.13 -4.84
CA HIS A 383 35.10 -6.34 -6.01
C HIS A 383 35.53 -7.58 -6.79
N GLU A 384 36.83 -7.79 -7.02
CA GLU A 384 37.40 -8.99 -7.66
C GLU A 384 37.10 -10.27 -6.87
N ARG A 385 37.31 -10.25 -5.56
CA ARG A 385 37.01 -11.40 -4.67
C ARG A 385 35.53 -11.69 -4.57
N LEU A 386 34.69 -10.68 -4.59
CA LEU A 386 33.24 -10.79 -4.61
C LEU A 386 32.69 -10.96 -6.02
N THR A 387 33.54 -10.90 -7.06
CA THR A 387 33.08 -10.99 -8.45
C THR A 387 32.34 -12.29 -8.65
N HIS A 388 32.76 -13.41 -8.07
CA HIS A 388 32.02 -14.68 -8.16
C HIS A 388 30.63 -14.69 -7.48
N LEU A 389 30.35 -13.74 -6.58
CA LEU A 389 29.03 -13.53 -5.95
C LEU A 389 28.21 -12.47 -6.68
N THR A 390 28.85 -11.64 -7.50
CA THR A 390 28.23 -10.55 -8.26
C THR A 390 28.29 -10.76 -9.78
N SER A 391 28.86 -11.87 -10.25
CA SER A 391 28.99 -12.24 -11.65
C SER A 391 27.79 -13.07 -12.08
N GLU A 392 27.24 -12.73 -13.23
CA GLU A 392 26.18 -13.48 -13.91
C GLU A 392 26.69 -14.77 -14.58
N ASP A 393 27.99 -15.06 -14.49
CA ASP A 393 28.64 -16.21 -15.13
C ASP A 393 28.83 -17.40 -14.16
N MET A 394 28.31 -18.54 -14.60
CA MET A 394 28.21 -19.81 -13.88
C MET A 394 29.57 -20.42 -13.51
N ASN A 395 29.67 -20.93 -12.28
CA ASN A 395 30.64 -21.95 -11.93
C ASN A 395 30.14 -23.29 -12.53
N GLY A 396 30.64 -23.63 -13.72
CA GLY A 396 30.27 -24.86 -14.43
C GLY A 396 30.87 -26.11 -13.77
N ASN A 397 30.21 -26.65 -12.74
CA ASN A 397 30.46 -28.00 -12.27
C ASN A 397 29.16 -28.83 -12.32
N PRO A 398 29.03 -29.80 -13.24
CA PRO A 398 27.78 -30.54 -13.47
C PRO A 398 27.35 -31.51 -12.35
N ASP A 399 28.18 -31.78 -11.34
CA ASP A 399 28.01 -32.91 -10.42
C ASP A 399 27.69 -32.53 -8.95
N LYS A 400 26.83 -31.52 -8.71
CA LYS A 400 26.25 -31.32 -7.36
C LYS A 400 24.72 -31.26 -7.41
N ASP A 401 24.11 -32.21 -6.68
CA ASP A 401 22.67 -32.51 -6.54
C ASP A 401 21.78 -31.41 -5.90
N LYS A 402 22.04 -30.12 -6.18
CA LYS A 402 21.10 -28.99 -6.05
C LYS A 402 21.83 -27.70 -6.40
N PRO A 403 21.57 -27.06 -7.56
CA PRO A 403 22.06 -25.72 -7.78
C PRO A 403 21.39 -24.74 -6.79
N PRO A 404 22.12 -23.77 -6.23
CA PRO A 404 21.50 -22.63 -5.54
C PRO A 404 20.60 -21.87 -6.53
N CYS A 405 19.46 -21.37 -6.03
CA CYS A 405 18.46 -20.65 -6.83
C CYS A 405 19.13 -19.52 -7.62
N ASN A 406 19.00 -19.59 -8.93
CA ASN A 406 19.61 -18.67 -9.89
C ASN A 406 18.80 -17.37 -9.94
N SER A 407 19.45 -16.20 -9.83
CA SER A 407 18.78 -14.91 -10.02
C SER A 407 18.28 -14.68 -11.45
N GLN A 408 18.78 -15.42 -12.45
CA GLN A 408 18.28 -15.45 -13.84
C GLN A 408 17.05 -16.36 -14.01
N GLU A 409 16.68 -17.17 -13.00
CA GLU A 409 15.38 -17.85 -12.95
C GLU A 409 14.29 -16.96 -12.36
N LEU A 410 14.65 -15.77 -11.83
CA LEU A 410 13.69 -14.78 -11.38
C LEU A 410 13.03 -14.14 -12.60
N GLU A 411 11.71 -14.32 -12.73
CA GLU A 411 10.91 -13.64 -13.73
C GLU A 411 10.71 -12.17 -13.32
N ASP A 412 10.31 -11.29 -14.25
CA ASP A 412 9.91 -9.90 -13.94
C ASP A 412 8.86 -9.79 -12.80
N CYS A 413 8.18 -10.89 -12.47
CA CYS A 413 7.15 -11.02 -11.42
C CYS A 413 7.71 -11.34 -10.02
N ASP A 414 9.01 -11.63 -9.92
CA ASP A 414 9.72 -11.98 -8.68
C ASP A 414 10.44 -10.78 -8.05
N GLY A 415 10.51 -9.66 -8.78
CA GLY A 415 10.96 -8.39 -8.23
C GLY A 415 10.01 -7.88 -7.15
N PHE A 416 10.50 -7.74 -5.93
CA PHE A 416 9.78 -7.00 -4.88
C PHE A 416 9.87 -5.50 -5.20
N PRO A 417 8.77 -4.73 -5.01
CA PRO A 417 8.85 -3.27 -5.12
C PRO A 417 9.95 -2.74 -4.19
N GLU A 418 10.82 -1.85 -4.68
CA GLU A 418 11.86 -1.21 -3.86
C GLU A 418 11.25 -0.39 -2.69
N ASP A 419 9.98 0.00 -2.80
CA ASP A 419 9.25 0.76 -1.79
C ASP A 419 8.65 -0.14 -0.70
N SER A 420 9.12 0.04 0.53
CA SER A 420 8.57 -0.61 1.72
C SER A 420 7.16 -0.11 2.03
N SER A 421 6.12 -0.84 1.64
CA SER A 421 4.75 -0.51 2.02
C SER A 421 4.45 -0.85 3.48
N SER A 422 3.49 -0.15 4.09
CA SER A 422 3.09 -0.38 5.48
C SER A 422 1.58 -0.32 5.64
N LEU A 423 1.06 -1.08 6.61
CA LEU A 423 -0.32 -1.05 7.05
C LEU A 423 -0.37 -0.51 8.48
N THR A 424 -1.02 0.63 8.66
CA THR A 424 -1.01 1.40 9.90
C THR A 424 -2.42 1.59 10.44
N HIS A 425 -2.60 1.32 11.74
CA HIS A 425 -3.81 1.68 12.48
C HIS A 425 -3.58 2.96 13.30
N PHE A 426 -4.36 3.99 13.04
CA PHE A 426 -4.38 5.25 13.77
C PHE A 426 -5.55 5.27 14.75
N ASP A 427 -5.27 5.64 15.99
CA ASP A 427 -6.29 5.83 17.02
C ASP A 427 -6.95 7.22 16.91
N ALA A 428 -8.27 7.29 17.10
CA ALA A 428 -9.04 8.52 16.89
C ALA A 428 -8.76 9.62 17.92
N GLU A 429 -8.41 9.25 19.16
CA GLU A 429 -8.21 10.21 20.25
C GLU A 429 -6.78 10.74 20.27
N SER A 430 -5.80 9.84 20.20
CA SER A 430 -4.39 10.18 20.22
C SER A 430 -3.85 10.67 18.86
N LEU A 431 -4.55 10.36 17.76
CA LEU A 431 -4.13 10.65 16.38
C LEU A 431 -2.75 10.07 16.02
N LYS A 432 -2.28 9.09 16.81
CA LYS A 432 -0.98 8.47 16.65
C LYS A 432 -1.12 7.07 16.05
N PRO A 433 -0.11 6.59 15.31
CA PRO A 433 -0.06 5.21 14.90
C PRO A 433 0.08 4.33 16.15
N THR A 434 -0.83 3.37 16.30
CA THR A 434 -0.82 2.41 17.42
C THR A 434 -0.25 1.06 17.00
N GLN A 435 -0.50 0.65 15.75
CA GLN A 435 0.09 -0.55 15.16
C GLN A 435 0.57 -0.24 13.76
N VAL A 436 1.77 -0.73 13.43
CA VAL A 436 2.37 -0.60 12.10
C VAL A 436 2.85 -1.99 11.67
N VAL A 437 2.38 -2.44 10.51
CA VAL A 437 2.76 -3.70 9.88
C VAL A 437 3.59 -3.37 8.66
N ASN A 438 4.76 -3.99 8.52
CA ASN A 438 5.57 -3.87 7.31
C ASN A 438 5.01 -4.83 6.24
N LEU A 439 4.64 -4.29 5.08
CA LEU A 439 4.12 -5.00 3.92
C LEU A 439 5.18 -5.13 2.80
N GLY A 440 6.46 -4.87 3.05
CA GLY A 440 7.53 -4.96 2.04
C GLY A 440 7.61 -6.33 1.34
N SER A 441 7.26 -7.42 2.04
CA SER A 441 7.17 -8.78 1.47
C SER A 441 5.77 -9.17 1.00
N HIS A 442 4.78 -8.28 1.11
CA HIS A 442 3.37 -8.55 0.89
C HIS A 442 2.77 -7.54 -0.09
N GLN A 443 2.75 -7.87 -1.37
CA GLN A 443 2.12 -7.02 -2.37
C GLN A 443 0.61 -6.92 -2.12
N TYR A 444 0.08 -5.69 -2.11
CA TYR A 444 -1.35 -5.48 -2.04
C TYR A 444 -2.04 -5.88 -3.36
N LEU A 445 -3.10 -6.69 -3.28
CA LEU A 445 -3.78 -7.23 -4.46
C LEU A 445 -5.13 -6.55 -4.72
N PHE A 446 -6.03 -6.53 -3.73
CA PHE A 446 -7.34 -5.89 -3.82
C PHE A 446 -8.04 -5.79 -2.44
N THR A 447 -9.12 -5.02 -2.37
CA THR A 447 -10.06 -4.98 -1.23
C THR A 447 -11.36 -5.69 -1.58
N VAL A 448 -12.00 -6.32 -0.59
CA VAL A 448 -13.33 -6.92 -0.73
C VAL A 448 -14.19 -6.64 0.50
N ASP A 449 -15.45 -6.28 0.27
CA ASP A 449 -16.47 -6.15 1.32
C ASP A 449 -17.15 -7.51 1.51
N VAL A 450 -16.86 -8.18 2.62
CA VAL A 450 -17.43 -9.51 2.94
C VAL A 450 -18.71 -9.36 3.75
N ASN A 451 -18.68 -8.50 4.76
CA ASN A 451 -19.79 -8.23 5.65
C ASN A 451 -19.96 -6.71 5.81
N PRO A 452 -21.13 -6.14 5.52
CA PRO A 452 -21.38 -4.70 5.65
C PRO A 452 -21.23 -4.15 7.08
N SER A 453 -21.23 -5.01 8.09
CA SER A 453 -21.07 -4.62 9.49
C SER A 453 -19.61 -4.59 9.95
N GLU A 454 -18.71 -5.12 9.13
CA GLU A 454 -17.28 -5.24 9.41
C GLU A 454 -16.47 -4.34 8.49
N MET A 455 -15.18 -4.18 8.78
CA MET A 455 -14.30 -3.43 7.89
C MET A 455 -14.02 -4.20 6.60
N PRO A 456 -13.78 -3.51 5.47
CA PRO A 456 -13.39 -4.17 4.23
C PRO A 456 -12.11 -4.99 4.42
N CYS A 457 -12.11 -6.21 3.87
CA CYS A 457 -10.97 -7.11 3.91
C CYS A 457 -9.85 -6.67 2.96
N LEU A 458 -8.61 -6.97 3.33
CA LEU A 458 -7.42 -6.75 2.49
C LEU A 458 -6.95 -8.08 1.89
N CYS A 459 -6.73 -8.13 0.59
CA CYS A 459 -6.08 -9.27 -0.05
C CYS A 459 -4.61 -8.95 -0.32
N LEU A 460 -3.71 -9.73 0.27
CA LEU A 460 -2.25 -9.55 0.19
C LEU A 460 -1.60 -10.79 -0.42
N ARG A 461 -0.57 -10.59 -1.25
CA ARG A 461 0.27 -11.67 -1.75
C ARG A 461 1.06 -12.29 -0.59
N HIS A 462 1.13 -13.61 -0.59
CA HIS A 462 2.02 -14.37 0.25
C HIS A 462 2.59 -15.50 -0.61
N ASP A 463 3.86 -15.37 -0.99
CA ASP A 463 4.52 -16.23 -1.95
C ASP A 463 3.74 -16.33 -3.28
N VAL A 464 3.21 -17.51 -3.60
CA VAL A 464 2.40 -17.76 -4.80
C VAL A 464 0.91 -17.51 -4.57
N ASP A 465 0.47 -17.44 -3.32
CA ASP A 465 -0.92 -17.37 -2.91
C ASP A 465 -1.39 -15.93 -2.67
N ALA A 466 -2.70 -15.76 -2.57
CA ALA A 466 -3.34 -14.52 -2.16
C ALA A 466 -4.17 -14.76 -0.89
N LEU A 467 -3.82 -14.07 0.19
CA LEU A 467 -4.40 -14.25 1.52
C LEU A 467 -5.33 -13.08 1.83
N VAL A 468 -6.52 -13.39 2.31
CA VAL A 468 -7.54 -12.42 2.71
C VAL A 468 -7.45 -12.18 4.21
N TRP A 469 -7.25 -10.92 4.59
CA TRP A 469 -7.09 -10.45 5.95
C TRP A 469 -8.30 -9.62 6.36
N GLN A 470 -9.01 -10.06 7.40
CA GLN A 470 -10.09 -9.31 8.03
C GLN A 470 -9.53 -8.43 9.14
N PRO A 471 -9.72 -7.11 9.07
CA PRO A 471 -9.42 -6.23 10.20
C PRO A 471 -10.38 -6.50 11.38
N ARG A 472 -9.81 -6.70 12.58
CA ARG A 472 -10.46 -6.93 13.88
C ARG A 472 -10.02 -5.87 14.90
N PRO A 473 -10.50 -4.62 14.77
CA PRO A 473 -10.08 -3.52 15.64
C PRO A 473 -10.45 -3.72 17.12
N ASP A 474 -11.43 -4.57 17.41
CA ASP A 474 -11.83 -5.01 18.75
C ASP A 474 -10.83 -5.99 19.40
N GLN A 475 -9.92 -6.58 18.62
CA GLN A 475 -8.93 -7.56 19.06
C GLN A 475 -7.50 -7.05 18.82
N PRO A 476 -6.97 -6.11 19.62
CA PRO A 476 -5.66 -5.51 19.36
C PRO A 476 -4.49 -6.51 19.31
N GLY A 477 -4.58 -7.64 20.01
CA GLY A 477 -3.55 -8.70 19.95
C GLY A 477 -3.60 -9.58 18.69
N ASN A 478 -4.69 -9.49 17.92
CA ASN A 478 -4.94 -10.23 16.69
C ASN A 478 -5.70 -9.36 15.67
N MET A 479 -5.24 -8.12 15.46
CA MET A 479 -5.96 -7.11 14.68
C MET A 479 -6.16 -7.50 13.21
N TRP A 480 -5.31 -8.37 12.68
CA TRP A 480 -5.36 -8.83 11.30
C TRP A 480 -5.54 -10.34 11.29
N GLU A 481 -6.75 -10.79 10.99
CA GLU A 481 -7.11 -12.21 10.96
C GLU A 481 -7.02 -12.75 9.53
N HIS A 482 -6.22 -13.79 9.30
CA HIS A 482 -6.23 -14.53 8.04
C HIS A 482 -7.49 -15.40 7.96
N ILE A 483 -8.42 -15.06 7.06
CA ILE A 483 -9.74 -15.73 6.97
C ILE A 483 -9.95 -16.59 5.71
N ALA A 484 -9.19 -16.37 4.64
CA ALA A 484 -9.27 -17.16 3.41
C ALA A 484 -7.99 -17.08 2.58
N THR A 485 -7.71 -18.12 1.79
CA THR A 485 -6.61 -18.17 0.82
C THR A 485 -7.14 -18.51 -0.58
N PHE A 486 -6.67 -17.79 -1.59
CA PHE A 486 -6.80 -18.18 -2.99
C PHE A 486 -5.47 -18.73 -3.49
N ASN A 487 -5.42 -20.06 -3.66
CA ASN A 487 -4.20 -20.76 -4.01
C ASN A 487 -3.64 -20.30 -5.37
N ALA A 488 -2.33 -20.11 -5.49
CA ALA A 488 -1.61 -19.65 -6.67
C ALA A 488 -2.10 -18.31 -7.28
N LEU A 489 -3.05 -17.60 -6.64
CA LEU A 489 -3.63 -16.38 -7.23
C LEU A 489 -2.62 -15.23 -7.25
N GLY A 490 -1.69 -15.17 -6.29
CA GLY A 490 -0.61 -14.19 -6.27
C GLY A 490 0.27 -14.30 -7.52
N TYR A 491 0.65 -15.53 -7.89
CA TYR A 491 1.40 -15.81 -9.12
C TYR A 491 0.57 -15.52 -10.38
N VAL A 492 -0.67 -16.01 -10.44
CA VAL A 492 -1.59 -15.81 -11.58
C VAL A 492 -1.84 -14.32 -11.84
N GLN A 493 -2.03 -13.53 -10.80
CA GLN A 493 -2.25 -12.10 -10.92
C GLN A 493 -1.03 -11.39 -11.51
N ALA A 494 0.18 -11.76 -11.07
CA ALA A 494 1.42 -11.16 -11.55
C ALA A 494 1.63 -11.40 -13.05
N SER A 495 1.23 -12.57 -13.55
CA SER A 495 1.34 -12.91 -14.98
C SER A 495 0.33 -12.18 -15.89
N LYS A 496 -0.65 -11.45 -15.34
CA LYS A 496 -1.74 -10.79 -16.09
C LYS A 496 -1.49 -9.29 -16.20
N ARG A 497 -0.58 -8.91 -17.11
CA ARG A 497 -0.14 -7.50 -17.32
C ARG A 497 -1.29 -6.54 -17.68
N ASP A 498 -2.31 -7.00 -18.41
CA ASP A 498 -3.46 -6.18 -18.83
C ASP A 498 -4.63 -6.14 -17.83
N LYS A 499 -4.42 -6.63 -16.60
CA LYS A 499 -5.43 -6.65 -15.55
C LYS A 499 -5.75 -5.22 -15.09
N LYS A 500 -7.03 -4.85 -15.15
CA LYS A 500 -7.58 -3.60 -14.65
C LYS A 500 -8.19 -3.73 -13.26
N PHE A 501 -8.97 -4.78 -13.03
CA PHE A 501 -9.66 -5.00 -11.75
C PHE A 501 -9.38 -6.41 -11.21
N ALA A 502 -9.36 -6.53 -9.88
CA ALA A 502 -9.29 -7.80 -9.16
C ALA A 502 -10.25 -7.73 -7.97
N THR A 503 -10.98 -8.81 -7.72
CA THR A 503 -11.86 -8.96 -6.55
C THR A 503 -12.20 -10.44 -6.35
N CYS A 504 -13.04 -10.77 -5.38
CA CYS A 504 -13.51 -12.12 -5.12
C CYS A 504 -14.95 -12.11 -4.61
N ALA A 505 -15.60 -13.27 -4.63
CA ALA A 505 -16.90 -13.44 -3.99
C ALA A 505 -16.80 -13.25 -2.46
N PRO A 506 -17.81 -12.63 -1.81
CA PRO A 506 -17.85 -12.49 -0.35
C PRO A 506 -17.68 -13.82 0.41
N ASN A 507 -18.20 -14.93 -0.12
CA ASN A 507 -18.06 -16.26 0.46
C ASN A 507 -16.75 -16.99 0.10
N PHE A 508 -15.83 -16.31 -0.59
CA PHE A 508 -14.54 -16.83 -1.05
C PHE A 508 -14.59 -18.01 -2.01
N SER A 509 -15.75 -18.32 -2.59
CA SER A 509 -15.92 -19.45 -3.53
C SER A 509 -15.12 -19.28 -4.82
N TYR A 510 -14.85 -18.03 -5.22
CA TYR A 510 -14.00 -17.72 -6.37
C TYR A 510 -13.33 -16.35 -6.23
N ALA A 511 -12.18 -16.21 -6.89
CA ALA A 511 -11.56 -14.93 -7.19
C ALA A 511 -11.72 -14.60 -8.67
N THR A 512 -11.65 -13.33 -9.04
CA THR A 512 -11.83 -12.91 -10.42
C THR A 512 -10.96 -11.73 -10.79
N LEU A 513 -10.41 -11.79 -12.01
CA LEU A 513 -9.53 -10.77 -12.58
C LEU A 513 -10.16 -10.28 -13.88
N CYS A 514 -10.26 -8.97 -14.05
CA CYS A 514 -10.79 -8.33 -15.25
C CYS A 514 -9.68 -7.62 -16.00
N GLU A 515 -9.62 -7.81 -17.32
CA GLU A 515 -8.75 -7.01 -18.18
C GLU A 515 -9.37 -5.64 -18.48
N CYS A 516 -8.60 -4.76 -19.12
CA CYS A 516 -9.11 -3.47 -19.62
C CYS A 516 -10.27 -3.61 -20.62
N LEU A 517 -10.29 -4.72 -21.38
CA LEU A 517 -11.24 -4.98 -22.47
C LEU A 517 -11.67 -6.44 -22.47
N ARG A 518 -12.95 -6.68 -22.76
CA ARG A 518 -13.55 -7.96 -23.20
C ARG A 518 -13.47 -9.18 -22.28
N ARG A 519 -12.48 -9.32 -21.40
CA ARG A 519 -12.24 -10.59 -20.70
C ARG A 519 -12.29 -10.44 -19.19
N ALA A 520 -13.04 -11.35 -18.57
CA ALA A 520 -13.00 -11.63 -17.14
C ALA A 520 -12.57 -13.08 -16.91
N PHE A 521 -11.59 -13.28 -16.03
CA PHE A 521 -11.13 -14.59 -15.59
C PHE A 521 -11.75 -14.91 -14.24
N ILE A 522 -12.27 -16.12 -14.06
CA ILE A 522 -12.90 -16.59 -12.83
C ILE A 522 -12.11 -17.81 -12.35
N TYR A 523 -11.54 -17.71 -11.15
CA TYR A 523 -10.73 -18.75 -10.51
C TYR A 523 -11.50 -19.30 -9.32
N ARG A 524 -12.04 -20.50 -9.47
CA ARG A 524 -12.87 -21.17 -8.46
C ARG A 524 -12.03 -22.01 -7.52
N GLN A 525 -12.41 -22.01 -6.26
CA GLN A 525 -11.85 -22.91 -5.26
C GLN A 525 -12.07 -24.39 -5.65
N PRO A 526 -11.27 -25.33 -5.10
CA PRO A 526 -11.47 -26.75 -5.29
C PRO A 526 -12.92 -27.18 -5.02
N SER A 527 -13.48 -27.94 -5.96
CA SER A 527 -14.82 -28.52 -5.83
C SER A 527 -14.79 -29.99 -6.21
N PRO A 528 -15.62 -30.85 -5.58
CA PRO A 528 -15.71 -32.27 -5.91
C PRO A 528 -15.98 -32.48 -7.39
N VAL A 529 -15.26 -33.42 -7.99
CA VAL A 529 -15.45 -33.78 -9.40
C VAL A 529 -16.33 -35.02 -9.48
N GLU A 530 -17.41 -34.94 -10.26
CA GLU A 530 -18.32 -36.08 -10.48
C GLU A 530 -17.65 -37.23 -11.26
N THR A 531 -16.59 -36.92 -12.00
CA THR A 531 -15.82 -37.88 -12.80
C THR A 531 -14.51 -38.26 -12.13
N VAL A 532 -14.13 -39.53 -12.27
CA VAL A 532 -12.89 -40.05 -11.72
C VAL A 532 -11.71 -39.49 -12.52
N LEU A 533 -11.05 -38.46 -11.99
CA LEU A 533 -9.81 -37.92 -12.54
C LEU A 533 -8.62 -38.57 -11.84
N PHE A 534 -7.57 -38.89 -12.61
CA PHE A 534 -6.31 -39.39 -12.07
C PHE A 534 -5.19 -38.39 -12.34
N ASN A 535 -4.40 -38.10 -11.31
CA ASN A 535 -3.13 -37.40 -11.47
C ASN A 535 -2.14 -38.34 -12.14
N ARG A 536 -1.76 -38.05 -13.39
CA ARG A 536 -0.83 -38.90 -14.17
C ARG A 536 0.56 -39.01 -13.56
N LYS A 537 1.01 -38.03 -12.76
CA LYS A 537 2.33 -38.04 -12.10
C LYS A 537 2.34 -38.90 -10.84
N GLN A 538 1.25 -38.88 -10.07
CA GLN A 538 1.18 -39.57 -8.77
C GLN A 538 0.33 -40.85 -8.77
N GLY A 539 -0.40 -41.13 -9.86
CA GLY A 539 -1.32 -42.27 -9.96
C GLY A 539 -2.52 -42.21 -9.00
N ARG A 540 -2.75 -41.08 -8.34
CA ARG A 540 -3.81 -40.89 -7.35
C ARG A 540 -5.07 -40.33 -7.99
N GLN A 541 -6.23 -40.76 -7.48
CA GLN A 541 -7.51 -40.16 -7.83
C GLN A 541 -7.58 -38.74 -7.27
N VAL A 542 -7.96 -37.79 -8.12
CA VAL A 542 -8.19 -36.39 -7.76
C VAL A 542 -9.67 -36.25 -7.43
N GLY A 543 -9.97 -36.09 -6.14
CA GLY A 543 -11.35 -35.95 -5.66
C GLY A 543 -11.93 -34.55 -5.91
N GLU A 544 -11.08 -33.53 -5.92
CA GLU A 544 -11.48 -32.12 -6.06
C GLU A 544 -10.57 -31.39 -7.04
N VAL A 545 -11.13 -30.45 -7.80
CA VAL A 545 -10.39 -29.66 -8.79
C VAL A 545 -10.79 -28.19 -8.68
N ALA A 546 -9.78 -27.32 -8.60
CA ALA A 546 -9.95 -25.89 -8.81
C ALA A 546 -10.07 -25.58 -10.31
N LYS A 547 -10.99 -24.69 -10.68
CA LYS A 547 -11.31 -24.41 -12.08
C LYS A 547 -10.99 -22.97 -12.45
N GLN A 548 -10.46 -22.78 -13.65
CA GLN A 548 -10.36 -21.47 -14.30
C GLN A 548 -11.40 -21.39 -15.41
N GLN A 549 -12.17 -20.31 -15.45
CA GLN A 549 -13.09 -19.98 -16.53
C GLN A 549 -12.75 -18.62 -17.11
N VAL A 550 -13.04 -18.44 -18.40
CA VAL A 550 -12.86 -17.17 -19.10
C VAL A 550 -14.21 -16.76 -19.68
N ALA A 551 -14.71 -15.61 -19.25
CA ALA A 551 -15.89 -15.00 -19.81
C ALA A 551 -15.48 -13.87 -20.78
N SER A 552 -15.98 -13.97 -22.01
CA SER A 552 -15.77 -12.98 -23.06
C SER A 552 -17.03 -12.12 -23.21
N LEU A 553 -16.88 -10.82 -23.02
CA LEU A 553 -17.94 -9.82 -23.15
C LEU A 553 -18.04 -9.37 -24.60
N ASP A 554 -19.26 -9.27 -25.09
CA ASP A 554 -19.55 -8.75 -26.43
C ASP A 554 -19.55 -7.21 -26.45
N SER A 555 -18.36 -6.63 -26.28
CA SER A 555 -18.13 -5.18 -26.34
C SER A 555 -16.71 -4.85 -26.73
N ASP A 556 -16.51 -3.76 -27.46
CA ASP A 556 -15.20 -3.17 -27.74
C ASP A 556 -14.87 -2.00 -26.79
N LYS A 557 -15.77 -1.65 -25.88
CA LYS A 557 -15.62 -0.54 -24.96
C LYS A 557 -14.75 -0.91 -23.75
N PRO A 558 -13.96 0.04 -23.22
CA PRO A 558 -13.26 -0.12 -21.96
C PRO A 558 -14.20 -0.51 -20.83
N ILE A 559 -13.75 -1.42 -19.96
CA ILE A 559 -14.46 -1.79 -18.75
C ILE A 559 -14.22 -0.68 -17.71
N LEU A 560 -15.29 -0.04 -17.26
CA LEU A 560 -15.28 1.07 -16.30
C LEU A 560 -15.57 0.62 -14.88
N GLY A 561 -16.30 -0.48 -14.70
CA GLY A 561 -16.61 -0.99 -13.37
C GLY A 561 -16.72 -2.50 -13.34
N PHE A 562 -16.38 -3.07 -12.19
CA PHE A 562 -16.26 -4.51 -12.02
C PHE A 562 -16.53 -4.91 -10.57
N ARG A 563 -17.54 -5.75 -10.35
CA ARG A 563 -17.95 -6.16 -9.01
C ARG A 563 -18.41 -7.61 -8.99
N ALA A 564 -18.02 -8.35 -7.95
CA ALA A 564 -18.38 -9.76 -7.75
C ALA A 564 -19.26 -9.93 -6.52
N THR A 565 -20.27 -10.79 -6.63
CA THR A 565 -21.11 -11.26 -5.52
C THR A 565 -20.95 -12.76 -5.39
N ASN A 566 -21.73 -13.40 -4.54
CA ASN A 566 -21.67 -14.85 -4.42
C ASN A 566 -22.25 -15.56 -5.66
N GLU A 567 -23.13 -14.92 -6.42
CA GLU A 567 -23.83 -15.53 -7.56
C GLU A 567 -23.48 -14.91 -8.90
N ARG A 568 -23.12 -13.62 -8.92
CA ARG A 568 -23.05 -12.82 -10.13
C ARG A 568 -21.75 -12.03 -10.21
N LEU A 569 -21.35 -11.75 -11.45
CA LEU A 569 -20.31 -10.80 -11.77
C LEU A 569 -20.91 -9.68 -12.61
N TYR A 570 -20.75 -8.45 -12.15
CA TYR A 570 -21.24 -7.26 -12.83
C TYR A 570 -20.08 -6.55 -13.50
N VAL A 571 -20.22 -6.27 -14.80
CA VAL A 571 -19.21 -5.57 -15.59
C VAL A 571 -19.84 -4.38 -16.29
N LEU A 572 -19.38 -3.18 -15.94
CA LEU A 572 -19.88 -1.93 -16.49
C LEU A 572 -18.93 -1.41 -17.56
N THR A 573 -19.46 -1.06 -18.73
CA THR A 573 -18.76 -0.28 -19.77
C THR A 573 -19.42 1.09 -19.90
N SER A 574 -18.94 1.93 -20.82
CA SER A 574 -19.54 3.25 -21.03
C SER A 574 -20.99 3.20 -21.51
N SER A 575 -21.43 2.11 -22.14
CA SER A 575 -22.77 2.00 -22.76
C SER A 575 -23.58 0.78 -22.31
N ASN A 576 -22.97 -0.16 -21.58
CA ASN A 576 -23.59 -1.44 -21.26
C ASN A 576 -23.26 -1.87 -19.83
N LEU A 577 -24.21 -2.56 -19.20
CA LEU A 577 -24.00 -3.30 -17.97
C LEU A 577 -24.20 -4.79 -18.24
N PHE A 578 -23.12 -5.56 -18.12
CA PHE A 578 -23.14 -7.01 -18.26
C PHE A 578 -23.33 -7.66 -16.89
N VAL A 579 -24.19 -8.67 -16.84
CA VAL A 579 -24.45 -9.50 -15.66
C VAL A 579 -24.10 -10.94 -16.03
N LEU A 580 -23.09 -11.49 -15.40
CA LEU A 580 -22.64 -12.87 -15.64
C LEU A 580 -23.07 -13.72 -14.45
N LYS A 581 -23.80 -14.80 -14.70
CA LYS A 581 -24.19 -15.74 -13.66
C LYS A 581 -23.04 -16.72 -13.41
N VAL A 582 -22.37 -16.56 -12.28
CA VAL A 582 -21.19 -17.33 -11.90
C VAL A 582 -21.59 -18.57 -11.10
N ASN A 583 -22.54 -18.48 -10.17
CA ASN A 583 -23.06 -19.63 -9.44
C ASN A 583 -24.55 -19.84 -9.70
N ASN A 584 -24.98 -21.10 -9.68
CA ASN A 584 -26.34 -21.54 -10.00
C ASN A 584 -27.14 -21.95 -8.75
N ASN A 585 -26.79 -21.41 -7.58
CA ASN A 585 -27.50 -21.77 -6.35
C ASN A 585 -28.99 -21.48 -6.43
#